data_AF-A0A382RN38-F1
#
_entry.id   AF-A0A382RN38-F1
#
_cell.length_a   1.000
_cell.length_b   1.000
_cell.length_c   1.000
_cell.angle_alpha   90.00
_cell.angle_beta   90.00
_cell.angle_gamma   90.00
#
_symmetry.space_group_name_H-M   'P 1'
#
loop_
_entity.id
_entity.type
_entity.pdbx_description
1 polymer ?
#
loop_
_entity_poly.entity_id
_entity_poly.type
_entity_poly.pdbx_seq_one_letter_code
_entity_poly.pdbx_strand_id
1 'polypeptide(L)'
;MTLPVHPDIETILENCVETMRSVILPELESEWGVFCGALLTASLTYANELMKSDRGAQYSEELSGALKSIQSTLESIPDLAFSEGRSPYQTATKALVYAQANPGPIADEISQVLQPVLMGQLEVELAATSPFMEGWGAARATRKIFGSAASKKSVTFEEED
;
A
#
# COMPACT_ATOMS: atom_id res chain seq x y z
N MET A 1 -3.92 -14.87 5.19
CA MET A 1 -3.59 -13.49 4.77
C MET A 1 -2.67 -12.90 5.82
N THR A 2 -1.48 -12.46 5.44
CA THR A 2 -0.57 -11.69 6.32
C THR A 2 -0.96 -10.22 6.21
N LEU A 3 -1.23 -9.58 7.36
CA LEU A 3 -1.50 -8.14 7.42
C LEU A 3 -0.26 -7.37 6.92
N PRO A 4 -0.44 -6.19 6.28
CA PRO A 4 0.65 -5.44 5.68
C PRO A 4 1.65 -5.03 6.78
N VAL A 5 2.87 -5.57 6.71
CA VAL A 5 3.99 -5.04 7.48
C VAL A 5 4.34 -3.70 6.84
N HIS A 6 4.32 -2.62 7.61
CA HIS A 6 4.68 -1.30 7.10
C HIS A 6 6.12 -1.35 6.55
N PRO A 7 6.35 -0.81 5.34
CA PRO A 7 7.69 -0.73 4.80
C PRO A 7 8.54 0.22 5.63
N ASP A 8 9.79 -0.19 5.88
CA ASP A 8 10.76 0.61 6.61
C ASP A 8 11.22 1.83 5.79
N ILE A 9 11.23 3.01 6.43
CA ILE A 9 11.52 4.29 5.78
C ILE A 9 12.96 4.32 5.26
N GLU A 10 13.91 3.77 6.02
CA GLU A 10 15.32 3.71 5.63
C GLU A 10 15.47 2.91 4.34
N THR A 11 14.85 1.73 4.29
CA THR A 11 14.77 0.90 3.08
C THR A 11 14.13 1.64 1.89
N ILE A 12 13.07 2.44 2.10
CA ILE A 12 12.46 3.23 1.01
C ILE A 12 13.45 4.28 0.47
N LEU A 13 14.12 5.01 1.37
CA LEU A 13 15.06 6.08 1.00
C LEU A 13 16.29 5.52 0.26
N GLU A 14 16.87 4.41 0.74
CA GLU A 14 17.98 3.74 0.08
C GLU A 14 17.64 3.32 -1.35
N ASN A 15 16.46 2.69 -1.52
CA ASN A 15 15.99 2.27 -2.85
C ASN A 15 15.71 3.45 -3.77
N CYS A 16 15.22 4.58 -3.23
CA CYS A 16 15.03 5.80 -4.02
C CYS A 16 16.37 6.37 -4.50
N VAL A 17 17.39 6.46 -3.62
CA VAL A 17 18.72 6.95 -4.00
C VAL A 17 19.34 6.07 -5.10
N GLU A 18 19.27 4.76 -4.95
CA GLU A 18 19.80 3.82 -5.96
C GLU A 18 19.04 3.93 -7.28
N THR A 19 17.70 4.00 -7.25
CA THR A 19 16.88 4.15 -8.46
C THR A 19 17.17 5.47 -9.17
N MET A 20 17.38 6.56 -8.42
CA MET A 20 17.75 7.85 -8.98
C MET A 20 19.09 7.79 -9.69
N ARG A 21 20.10 7.21 -9.05
CA ARG A 21 21.47 7.13 -9.57
C ARG A 21 21.59 6.19 -10.76
N SER A 22 20.99 5.01 -10.68
CA SER A 22 21.27 3.89 -11.58
C SER A 22 20.24 3.75 -12.70
N VAL A 23 19.08 4.41 -12.57
CA VAL A 23 18.01 4.35 -13.58
C VAL A 23 17.62 5.73 -14.07
N ILE A 24 17.19 6.64 -13.19
CA ILE A 24 16.59 7.91 -13.63
C ILE A 24 17.63 8.86 -14.24
N LEU A 25 18.77 9.07 -13.58
CA LEU A 25 19.81 9.98 -14.10
C LEU A 25 20.36 9.54 -15.47
N PRO A 26 20.66 8.25 -15.72
CA PRO A 26 21.06 7.78 -17.05
C PRO A 26 19.97 7.90 -18.12
N GLU A 27 18.70 7.90 -17.73
CA GLU A 27 17.53 7.79 -18.61
C GLU A 27 16.64 9.05 -18.56
N LEU A 28 17.19 10.20 -18.14
CA LEU A 28 16.44 11.43 -17.86
C LEU A 28 15.49 11.88 -18.99
N GLU A 29 15.87 11.63 -20.24
CA GLU A 29 15.12 12.01 -21.43
C GLU A 29 14.24 10.87 -21.98
N SER A 30 14.35 9.66 -21.43
CA SER A 30 13.61 8.49 -21.90
C SER A 30 12.27 8.33 -21.16
N GLU A 31 11.30 7.72 -21.84
CA GLU A 31 9.99 7.41 -21.23
C GLU A 31 10.13 6.54 -19.97
N TRP A 32 11.18 5.69 -19.94
CA TRP A 32 11.47 4.84 -18.80
C TRP A 32 11.99 5.67 -17.61
N GLY A 33 12.92 6.60 -17.83
CA GLY A 33 13.40 7.49 -16.76
C GLY A 33 12.30 8.40 -16.21
N VAL A 34 11.41 8.93 -17.06
CA VAL A 34 10.25 9.74 -16.63
C VAL A 34 9.28 8.91 -15.79
N PHE A 35 8.98 7.67 -16.20
CA PHE A 35 8.14 6.75 -15.42
C PHE A 35 8.77 6.42 -14.06
N CYS A 36 10.04 6.05 -14.04
CA CYS A 36 10.77 5.77 -12.80
C CYS A 36 10.83 6.99 -11.89
N GLY A 37 10.96 8.21 -12.44
CA GLY A 37 10.90 9.46 -11.67
C GLY A 37 9.54 9.70 -11.00
N ALA A 38 8.44 9.41 -11.69
CA ALA A 38 7.10 9.50 -11.12
C ALA A 38 6.90 8.48 -9.98
N LEU A 39 7.38 7.24 -10.15
CA LEU A 39 7.35 6.20 -9.11
C LEU A 39 8.19 6.58 -7.89
N LEU A 40 9.38 7.14 -8.12
CA LEU A 40 10.26 7.60 -7.05
C LEU A 40 9.62 8.75 -6.27
N THR A 41 8.99 9.71 -6.95
CA THR A 41 8.28 10.82 -6.30
C THR A 41 7.11 10.32 -5.44
N ALA A 42 6.33 9.36 -5.94
CA ALA A 42 5.27 8.71 -5.16
C ALA A 42 5.82 7.98 -3.92
N SER A 43 6.95 7.26 -4.08
CA SER A 43 7.65 6.56 -2.99
C SER A 43 8.11 7.52 -1.89
N LEU A 44 8.72 8.64 -2.27
CA LEU A 44 9.16 9.67 -1.34
C LEU A 44 7.97 10.39 -0.68
N THR A 45 6.87 10.60 -1.40
CA THR A 45 5.64 11.19 -0.86
C THR A 45 5.04 10.28 0.23
N TYR A 46 4.96 8.97 -0.05
CA TYR A 46 4.50 7.99 0.92
C TYR A 46 5.42 7.89 2.15
N ALA A 47 6.74 7.85 1.94
CA ALA A 47 7.71 7.87 3.04
C ALA A 47 7.61 9.16 3.88
N ASN A 48 7.39 10.31 3.25
CA ASN A 48 7.19 11.58 3.95
C ASN A 48 5.93 11.58 4.82
N GLU A 49 4.83 10.99 4.36
CA GLU A 49 3.64 10.81 5.20
C GLU A 49 3.86 9.82 6.35
N LEU A 50 4.65 8.76 6.14
CA LEU A 50 5.06 7.85 7.23
C LEU A 50 5.97 8.54 8.27
N MET A 51 6.80 9.50 7.86
CA MET A 51 7.64 10.28 8.80
C MET A 51 6.83 11.27 9.65
N LYS A 52 5.65 11.73 9.20
CA LYS A 52 4.81 12.69 9.93
C LYS A 52 4.05 12.07 11.10
N SER A 53 3.77 10.78 11.01
CA SER A 53 3.06 10.02 12.04
C SER A 53 3.48 8.56 11.95
N ASP A 54 3.87 7.96 13.08
CA ASP A 54 4.11 6.52 13.15
C ASP A 54 2.77 5.77 13.07
N ARG A 55 2.27 5.63 11.85
CA ARG A 55 1.00 4.95 11.55
C ARG A 55 1.05 3.49 12.00
N GLY A 56 2.22 2.85 11.93
CA GLY A 56 2.40 1.49 12.41
C GLY A 56 2.15 1.36 13.91
N ALA A 57 2.70 2.27 14.72
CA ALA A 57 2.42 2.33 16.15
C ALA A 57 0.94 2.65 16.44
N GLN A 58 0.37 3.63 15.73
CA GLN A 58 -1.05 4.01 15.89
C GLN A 58 -1.99 2.84 15.56
N TYR A 59 -1.79 2.18 14.43
CA TYR A 59 -2.59 1.04 14.01
C TYR A 59 -2.44 -0.15 14.95
N SER A 60 -1.23 -0.38 15.47
CA SER A 60 -0.97 -1.40 16.48
C SER A 60 -1.70 -1.08 17.80
N GLU A 61 -1.74 0.18 18.21
CA GLU A 61 -2.45 0.63 19.40
C GLU A 61 -3.97 0.50 19.24
N GLU A 62 -4.53 0.97 18.13
CA GLU A 62 -5.95 0.85 17.79
C GLU A 62 -6.40 -0.62 17.75
N LEU A 63 -5.62 -1.48 17.08
CA LEU A 63 -5.92 -2.90 16.97
C LEU A 63 -5.79 -3.61 18.32
N SER A 64 -4.83 -3.20 19.16
CA SER A 64 -4.70 -3.69 20.54
C SER A 64 -5.91 -3.27 21.39
N GLY A 65 -6.39 -2.04 21.25
CA GLY A 65 -7.59 -1.55 21.91
C GLY A 65 -8.83 -2.35 21.50
N ALA A 66 -8.98 -2.63 20.20
CA ALA A 66 -10.07 -3.46 19.68
C ALA A 66 -10.02 -4.89 20.24
N LEU A 67 -8.85 -5.53 20.23
CA LEU A 67 -8.66 -6.88 20.79
C LEU A 67 -8.94 -6.93 22.30
N LYS A 68 -8.55 -5.90 23.06
CA LYS A 68 -8.89 -5.79 24.48
C LYS A 68 -10.40 -5.71 24.70
N SER A 69 -11.14 -5.03 23.83
CA SER A 69 -12.59 -4.91 23.98
C SER A 69 -13.35 -6.23 23.84
N ILE A 70 -12.78 -7.21 23.12
CA ILE A 70 -13.33 -8.57 22.95
C ILE A 70 -12.50 -9.63 23.69
N GLN A 71 -11.69 -9.24 24.67
CA GLN A 71 -10.76 -10.15 25.35
C GLN A 71 -11.48 -11.35 26.00
N SER A 72 -12.62 -11.13 26.66
CA SER A 72 -13.40 -12.22 27.27
C SER A 72 -13.85 -13.27 26.24
N THR A 73 -14.17 -12.82 25.03
CA THR A 73 -14.55 -13.69 23.92
C THR A 73 -13.34 -14.45 23.39
N LEU A 74 -12.20 -13.77 23.23
CA LEU A 74 -10.95 -14.39 22.78
C LEU A 74 -10.39 -15.42 23.77
N GLU A 75 -10.54 -15.21 25.08
CA GLU A 75 -10.11 -16.14 26.14
C GLU A 75 -10.89 -17.46 26.13
N SER A 76 -12.11 -17.47 25.56
CA SER A 76 -12.89 -18.68 25.38
C SER A 76 -12.37 -19.60 24.26
N ILE A 77 -11.42 -19.10 23.45
CA ILE A 77 -10.89 -19.80 22.28
C ILE A 77 -9.41 -20.15 22.51
N PRO A 78 -9.01 -21.43 22.34
CA PRO A 78 -7.61 -21.83 22.46
C PRO A 78 -6.71 -21.02 21.52
N ASP A 79 -5.52 -20.64 22.01
CA ASP A 79 -4.47 -19.92 21.26
C ASP A 79 -4.80 -18.50 20.78
N LEU A 80 -5.98 -17.96 21.13
CA LEU A 80 -6.39 -16.59 20.80
C LEU A 80 -6.36 -15.61 21.97
N ALA A 81 -6.01 -16.07 23.17
CA ALA A 81 -5.84 -15.19 24.32
C ALA A 81 -4.88 -14.03 23.96
N PHE A 82 -5.41 -12.82 23.99
CA PHE A 82 -4.65 -11.61 23.72
C PHE A 82 -3.77 -11.29 24.93
N SER A 83 -2.52 -10.94 24.66
CA SER A 83 -1.56 -10.52 25.69
C SER A 83 -0.73 -9.38 25.12
N GLU A 84 -0.39 -8.38 25.93
CA GLU A 84 0.35 -7.18 25.50
C GLU A 84 1.75 -7.49 24.91
N GLY A 85 2.30 -8.68 25.16
CA GLY A 85 3.57 -9.14 24.56
C GLY A 85 3.45 -9.85 23.20
N ARG A 86 2.23 -10.02 22.66
CA ARG A 86 1.99 -10.65 21.35
C ARG A 86 1.59 -9.59 20.33
N SER A 87 2.04 -9.78 19.08
CA SER A 87 1.65 -8.89 17.98
C SER A 87 0.12 -8.84 17.84
N PRO A 88 -0.51 -7.66 17.91
CA PRO A 88 -1.96 -7.53 17.77
C PRO A 88 -2.43 -8.02 16.39
N TYR A 89 -1.63 -7.79 15.35
CA TYR A 89 -1.90 -8.28 13.99
C TYR A 89 -1.95 -9.80 13.91
N GLN A 90 -1.05 -10.51 14.60
CA GLN A 90 -1.06 -11.98 14.62
C GLN A 90 -2.31 -12.51 15.33
N THR A 91 -2.68 -11.91 16.46
CA THR A 91 -3.88 -12.30 17.21
C THR A 91 -5.15 -12.02 16.40
N ALA A 92 -5.27 -10.83 15.81
CA ALA A 92 -6.40 -10.45 14.96
C ALA A 92 -6.54 -11.37 13.73
N THR A 93 -5.42 -11.71 13.08
CA THR A 93 -5.44 -12.65 11.94
C THR A 93 -5.96 -14.01 12.35
N LYS A 94 -5.47 -14.57 13.47
CA LYS A 94 -5.93 -15.88 13.95
C LYS A 94 -7.40 -15.84 14.37
N ALA A 95 -7.85 -14.74 15.00
CA ALA A 95 -9.24 -14.56 15.39
C ALA A 95 -10.19 -14.51 14.17
N LEU A 96 -9.81 -13.80 13.11
CA LEU A 96 -10.58 -13.75 11.86
C LEU A 96 -10.61 -15.11 11.15
N VAL A 97 -9.50 -15.84 11.12
CA VAL A 97 -9.45 -17.21 10.58
C VAL A 97 -10.36 -18.14 11.38
N TYR A 98 -10.35 -18.03 12.71
CA TYR A 98 -11.26 -18.78 13.56
C TYR A 98 -12.72 -18.44 13.27
N ALA A 99 -13.06 -17.15 13.19
CA ALA A 99 -14.42 -16.67 12.92
C ALA A 99 -14.94 -17.18 11.57
N GLN A 100 -14.08 -17.21 10.54
CA GLN A 100 -14.40 -17.76 9.23
C GLN A 100 -14.71 -19.27 9.28
N ALA A 101 -14.01 -20.01 10.13
CA ALA A 101 -14.17 -21.46 10.27
C ALA A 101 -15.31 -21.87 11.23
N ASN A 102 -15.75 -20.98 12.12
CA ASN A 102 -16.69 -21.27 13.20
C ASN A 102 -17.83 -20.24 13.25
N PRO A 103 -18.76 -20.25 12.27
CA PRO A 103 -19.86 -19.29 12.23
C PRO A 103 -20.73 -19.38 13.49
N GLY A 104 -21.17 -18.21 13.98
CA GLY A 104 -22.00 -18.10 15.17
C GLY A 104 -21.72 -16.81 15.95
N PRO A 105 -22.32 -16.65 17.14
CA PRO A 105 -22.27 -15.38 17.89
C PRO A 105 -20.86 -14.87 18.19
N ILE A 106 -19.93 -15.78 18.46
CA ILE A 106 -18.51 -15.46 18.71
C ILE A 106 -17.83 -14.93 17.44
N ALA A 107 -18.09 -15.55 16.29
CA ALA A 107 -17.54 -15.11 15.01
C ALA A 107 -18.10 -13.75 14.58
N ASP A 108 -19.37 -13.50 14.87
CA ASP A 108 -20.04 -12.22 14.59
C ASP A 108 -19.41 -11.10 15.42
N GLU A 109 -19.21 -11.33 16.72
CA GLU A 109 -18.56 -10.37 17.62
C GLU A 109 -17.11 -10.05 17.20
N ILE A 110 -16.31 -11.09 16.89
CA ILE A 110 -14.94 -10.91 16.39
C ILE A 110 -14.94 -10.07 15.11
N SER A 111 -15.84 -10.39 14.16
CA SER A 111 -15.91 -9.69 12.88
C SER A 111 -16.37 -8.25 13.04
N GLN A 112 -17.39 -8.02 13.87
CA GLN A 112 -17.95 -6.69 14.15
C GLN A 112 -16.92 -5.73 14.74
N VAL A 113 -15.99 -6.24 15.55
CA VAL A 113 -14.96 -5.41 16.19
C VAL A 113 -13.71 -5.25 15.32
N LEU A 114 -13.23 -6.32 14.70
CA LEU A 114 -11.95 -6.27 13.96
C LEU A 114 -12.09 -5.74 12.53
N GLN A 115 -13.20 -6.01 11.83
CA GLN A 115 -13.35 -5.58 10.44
C GLN A 115 -13.32 -4.06 10.27
N PRO A 116 -14.05 -3.25 11.06
CA PRO A 116 -14.03 -1.79 10.88
C PRO A 116 -12.64 -1.18 11.09
N VAL A 117 -11.89 -1.67 12.08
CA VAL A 117 -10.53 -1.20 12.36
C VAL A 117 -9.60 -1.51 11.20
N LEU A 118 -9.58 -2.76 10.73
CA LEU A 118 -8.72 -3.16 9.62
C LEU A 118 -9.11 -2.50 8.30
N MET A 119 -10.41 -2.28 8.06
CA MET A 119 -10.90 -1.55 6.89
C MET A 119 -10.50 -0.07 6.95
N GLY A 120 -10.62 0.59 8.11
CA GLY A 120 -10.19 1.97 8.27
C GLY A 120 -8.68 2.14 8.05
N GLN A 121 -7.87 1.22 8.57
CA GLN A 121 -6.42 1.19 8.31
C GLN A 121 -6.13 0.99 6.82
N LEU A 122 -6.83 0.07 6.16
CA LEU A 122 -6.69 -0.18 4.73
C LEU A 122 -7.08 1.05 3.89
N GLU A 123 -8.15 1.75 4.24
CA GLU A 123 -8.59 2.97 3.54
C GLU A 123 -7.55 4.09 3.62
N VAL A 124 -6.94 4.29 4.79
CA VAL A 124 -5.87 5.28 4.97
C VAL A 124 -4.64 4.91 4.14
N GLU A 125 -4.24 3.64 4.12
CA GLU A 125 -3.11 3.17 3.31
C GLU A 125 -3.41 3.22 1.80
N LEU A 126 -4.64 2.94 1.38
CA LEU A 126 -5.06 3.13 -0.01
C LEU A 126 -5.02 4.59 -0.43
N ALA A 127 -5.48 5.51 0.42
CA ALA A 127 -5.38 6.95 0.15
C ALA A 127 -3.91 7.40 0.08
N ALA A 128 -3.07 6.94 1.00
CA ALA A 128 -1.64 7.25 1.03
C ALA A 128 -0.89 6.69 -0.19
N THR A 129 -1.40 5.62 -0.80
CA THR A 129 -0.82 5.02 -2.03
C THR A 129 -1.41 5.59 -3.33
N SER A 130 -2.41 6.47 -3.27
CA SER A 130 -2.98 7.15 -4.45
C SER A 130 -1.93 7.80 -5.37
N PRO A 131 -0.87 8.47 -4.85
CA PRO A 131 0.18 9.05 -5.70
C PRO A 131 0.89 8.01 -6.58
N PHE A 132 1.01 6.76 -6.15
CA PHE A 132 1.57 5.68 -6.98
C PHE A 132 0.64 5.31 -8.13
N MET A 133 -0.68 5.23 -7.86
CA MET A 133 -1.68 4.93 -8.89
C MET A 133 -1.81 6.07 -9.90
N GLU A 134 -1.74 7.32 -9.45
CA GLU A 134 -1.71 8.51 -10.30
C GLU A 134 -0.42 8.58 -11.12
N GLY A 135 0.75 8.28 -10.52
CA GLY A 135 2.02 8.17 -11.24
C GLY A 135 1.98 7.09 -12.34
N TRP A 136 1.38 5.93 -12.05
CA TRP A 136 1.12 4.88 -13.04
C TRP A 136 0.18 5.34 -14.16
N GLY A 137 -0.90 6.05 -13.82
CA GLY A 137 -1.85 6.60 -14.78
C GLY A 137 -1.24 7.66 -15.70
N ALA A 138 -0.47 8.60 -15.12
CA ALA A 138 0.18 9.69 -15.83
C ALA A 138 1.28 9.21 -16.78
N ALA A 139 2.07 8.21 -16.37
CA ALA A 139 3.07 7.59 -17.24
C ALA A 139 2.45 6.79 -18.39
N ARG A 140 1.28 6.17 -18.17
CA ARG A 140 0.54 5.50 -19.23
C ARG A 140 -0.08 6.48 -20.23
N ALA A 141 -0.52 7.65 -19.76
CA ALA A 141 -1.10 8.70 -20.60
C ALA A 141 -0.04 9.38 -21.50
N THR A 142 1.16 9.65 -20.99
CA THR A 142 2.28 10.19 -21.77
C THR A 142 2.74 9.24 -22.88
N ARG A 143 2.80 7.93 -22.61
CA ARG A 143 3.08 6.88 -23.62
C ARG A 143 2.11 6.90 -24.81
N LYS A 144 0.83 7.23 -24.56
CA LYS A 144 -0.22 7.29 -25.60
C LYS A 144 -0.07 8.52 -26.50
N ILE A 145 0.46 9.63 -25.96
CA ILE A 145 0.66 10.89 -26.68
C ILE A 145 1.90 10.81 -27.58
N PHE A 146 3.02 10.27 -27.08
CA PHE A 146 4.26 10.13 -27.86
C PHE A 146 4.25 8.96 -28.84
N GLY A 147 3.62 7.82 -28.49
CA GLY A 147 3.38 6.72 -29.43
C GLY A 147 2.46 7.11 -30.61
N SER A 148 1.54 8.05 -30.41
CA SER A 148 0.68 8.58 -31.48
C SER A 148 1.40 9.65 -32.34
N ALA A 149 2.33 10.41 -31.76
CA ALA A 149 3.11 11.41 -32.48
C ALA A 149 4.14 10.78 -33.44
N ALA A 150 4.71 9.62 -33.09
CA ALA A 150 5.63 8.88 -33.96
C ALA A 150 4.94 8.27 -35.20
N SER A 151 3.63 8.00 -35.14
CA SER A 151 2.86 7.41 -36.26
C SER A 151 2.37 8.43 -37.29
N LYS A 152 2.52 9.75 -37.07
CA LYS A 152 2.00 10.80 -37.96
C LYS A 152 3.06 11.50 -38.83
N LYS A 153 4.30 10.99 -38.87
CA LYS A 153 5.36 11.49 -39.78
C LYS A 153 5.86 10.38 -40.71
N SER A 154 5.04 9.96 -41.67
CA SER A 154 5.49 9.36 -42.94
C SER A 154 4.81 10.12 -44.08
N VAL A 155 5.44 11.21 -44.54
CA VAL A 155 6.05 11.38 -45.88
C VAL A 155 5.03 11.49 -47.03
N THR A 156 4.97 12.71 -47.57
CA THR A 156 4.30 13.26 -48.78
C THR A 156 4.84 12.70 -50.10
N PHE A 157 4.07 12.75 -51.20
CA PHE A 157 4.56 13.23 -52.51
C PHE A 157 3.41 13.77 -53.38
N GLU A 158 3.62 14.96 -53.94
CA GLU A 158 2.84 15.55 -55.03
C GLU A 158 3.17 14.82 -56.34
N GLU A 159 2.15 14.50 -57.14
CA GLU A 159 2.31 14.16 -58.57
C GLU A 159 1.52 15.20 -59.38
N GLU A 160 2.27 16.10 -60.05
CA GLU A 160 1.81 16.87 -61.19
C GLU A 160 1.73 15.95 -62.42
N ASP A 161 0.61 16.02 -63.15
CA ASP A 161 0.53 15.81 -64.60
C ASP A 161 -0.58 16.71 -65.18
#